data_AF-A0A968EW77-F1
#
_entry.id   AF-A0A968EW77-F1
#
_cell.length_a   1.000
_cell.length_b   1.000
_cell.length_c   1.000
_cell.angle_alpha   90.00
_cell.angle_beta   90.00
_cell.angle_gamma   90.00
#
_symmetry.space_group_name_H-M   'P 1'
#
loop_
_entity.id
_entity.type
_entity.pdbx_description
1 polymer ?
#
loop_
_entity_poly.entity_id
_entity_poly.type
_entity_poly.pdbx_seq_one_letter_code
_entity_poly.pdbx_strand_id
1 'polypeptide(L)'
;MRDLLARTTAVALLVLVASLAGLFAWRQNSAPGRAQAPEGPGAVPLQPAVDAELAARGRDVYVELSCDRCHAVAGEGNPRHPLDGVGARRSRAAIREWITASGSAR
;
A
#
# COMPACT_ATOMS: atom_id res chain seq x y z
N MET A 1 -12.29 46.67 14.64
CA MET A 1 -10.95 46.32 14.09
C MET A 1 -10.39 45.02 14.67
N ARG A 2 -10.34 44.84 16.01
CA ARG A 2 -9.77 43.61 16.64
C ARG A 2 -10.55 42.32 16.30
N ASP A 3 -11.89 42.39 16.24
CA ASP A 3 -12.73 41.25 15.84
C ASP A 3 -12.52 40.84 14.37
N LEU A 4 -12.38 41.82 13.46
CA LEU A 4 -12.09 41.55 12.05
C LEU A 4 -10.72 40.87 11.88
N LEU A 5 -9.69 41.40 12.55
CA LEU A 5 -8.33 40.82 12.53
C LEU A 5 -8.29 39.40 13.13
N ALA A 6 -9.06 39.15 14.21
CA ALA A 6 -9.15 37.83 14.82
C ALA A 6 -9.80 36.82 13.86
N ARG A 7 -10.92 37.20 13.22
CA ARG A 7 -11.62 36.34 12.25
C ARG A 7 -10.77 36.04 11.02
N THR A 8 -10.08 37.03 10.45
CA THR A 8 -9.21 36.81 9.29
C THR A 8 -8.04 35.89 9.62
N THR A 9 -7.45 36.03 10.82
CA THR A 9 -6.34 35.18 11.25
C THR A 9 -6.79 33.73 11.44
N ALA A 10 -7.95 33.51 12.07
CA ALA A 10 -8.50 32.18 12.26
C ALA A 10 -8.80 31.47 10.93
N VAL A 11 -9.39 32.18 9.96
CA VAL A 11 -9.65 31.65 8.61
C VAL A 11 -8.35 31.34 7.88
N ALA A 12 -7.35 32.23 7.94
CA ALA A 12 -6.06 32.01 7.31
C ALA A 12 -5.35 30.75 7.85
N LEU A 13 -5.37 30.54 9.17
CA LEU A 13 -4.81 29.34 9.80
C LEU A 13 -5.55 28.06 9.37
N LEU A 14 -6.89 28.09 9.33
CA LEU A 14 -7.69 26.97 8.86
C LEU A 14 -7.37 26.60 7.41
N VAL A 15 -7.31 27.59 6.52
CA VAL A 15 -6.96 27.39 5.11
C VAL A 15 -5.54 26.84 4.97
N LEU A 16 -4.58 27.37 5.72
CA LEU A 16 -3.20 26.89 5.72
C LEU A 16 -3.12 25.42 6.15
N VAL A 17 -3.74 25.05 7.26
CA VAL A 17 -3.76 23.68 7.78
C VAL A 17 -4.41 22.73 6.77
N ALA A 18 -5.58 23.09 6.22
CA ALA A 18 -6.26 22.27 5.23
C ALA A 18 -5.43 22.09 3.95
N SER A 19 -4.75 23.15 3.49
CA SER A 19 -3.88 23.11 2.31
C SER A 19 -2.66 22.22 2.53
N LEU A 20 -2.00 22.33 3.69
CA LEU A 20 -0.87 21.48 4.06
C LEU A 20 -1.28 20.02 4.19
N ALA A 21 -2.43 19.74 4.81
CA ALA A 21 -2.97 18.39 4.93
C ALA A 21 -3.31 17.80 3.56
N GLY A 22 -3.94 18.57 2.66
CA GLY A 22 -4.23 18.16 1.29
C GLY A 22 -2.98 17.86 0.48
N LEU A 23 -1.95 18.72 0.58
CA LEU A 23 -0.67 18.52 -0.10
C LEU A 23 0.07 17.28 0.42
N PHE A 24 0.05 17.07 1.74
CA PHE A 24 0.63 15.88 2.38
C PHE A 24 -0.07 14.60 1.91
N ALA A 25 -1.40 14.57 1.96
CA ALA A 25 -2.19 13.44 1.50
C ALA A 25 -1.91 13.15 0.02
N TRP A 26 -1.86 14.18 -0.83
CA TRP A 26 -1.48 14.02 -2.23
C TRP A 26 -0.07 13.43 -2.36
N ARG A 27 0.93 13.98 -1.67
CA ARG A 27 2.31 13.47 -1.78
C ARG A 27 2.47 12.03 -1.27
N GLN A 28 1.73 11.64 -0.24
CA GLN A 28 1.87 10.32 0.38
C GLN A 28 0.99 9.25 -0.23
N ASN A 29 -0.22 9.63 -0.70
CA ASN A 29 -1.23 8.70 -1.18
C ASN A 29 -1.40 8.75 -2.71
N SER A 30 -0.74 9.68 -3.42
CA SER A 30 -0.74 9.64 -4.88
C SER A 30 0.14 8.51 -5.39
N ALA A 31 -0.49 7.37 -5.63
CA ALA A 31 0.05 6.37 -6.53
C ALA A 31 -0.96 6.13 -7.68
N PRO A 32 -0.82 6.83 -8.82
CA PRO A 32 -1.26 6.30 -10.10
C PRO A 32 -0.03 5.81 -10.85
N GLY A 33 0.60 4.77 -10.30
CA GLY A 33 1.72 4.08 -10.93
C GLY A 33 1.30 2.65 -11.18
N ARG A 34 0.79 2.41 -12.40
CA ARG A 34 0.51 1.11 -13.03
C ARG A 34 1.28 -0.01 -12.34
N ALA A 35 0.60 -1.12 -12.03
CA ALA A 35 1.27 -2.41 -11.90
C ALA A 35 2.16 -2.56 -13.14
N GLN A 36 3.44 -2.20 -13.02
CA GLN A 36 4.42 -2.49 -14.05
C GLN A 36 4.52 -4.01 -13.98
N ALA A 37 4.00 -4.65 -15.02
CA ALA A 37 4.29 -6.05 -15.25
C ALA A 37 5.82 -6.21 -15.16
N PRO A 38 6.33 -7.27 -14.54
CA PRO A 38 7.77 -7.47 -14.43
C PRO A 38 8.36 -7.64 -15.83
N GLU A 39 8.81 -6.55 -16.45
CA GLU A 39 9.62 -6.53 -17.66
C GLU A 39 11.08 -6.76 -17.24
N GLY A 40 11.37 -8.00 -16.86
CA GLY A 40 12.73 -8.43 -16.53
C GLY A 40 12.91 -9.91 -16.87
N PRO A 41 14.14 -10.35 -17.21
CA PRO A 41 14.44 -11.72 -17.67
C PRO A 41 14.26 -12.82 -16.61
N GLY A 42 13.50 -12.55 -15.53
CA GLY A 42 13.16 -13.48 -14.45
C GLY A 42 11.65 -13.62 -14.20
N ALA A 43 10.80 -13.24 -15.17
CA ALA A 43 9.36 -13.47 -15.08
C ALA A 43 9.08 -14.98 -14.96
N VAL A 44 8.66 -15.41 -13.77
CA VAL A 44 8.27 -16.80 -13.51
C VAL A 44 6.92 -17.05 -14.19
N PRO A 45 6.73 -18.16 -14.91
CA PRO A 45 5.43 -18.51 -15.47
C PRO A 45 4.33 -18.43 -14.41
N LEU A 46 3.19 -17.83 -14.76
CA LEU A 46 2.03 -17.74 -13.90
C LEU A 46 1.75 -19.11 -13.27
N GLN A 47 1.85 -19.18 -11.94
CA GLN A 47 1.49 -20.39 -11.21
C GLN A 47 0.02 -20.73 -11.51
N PRO A 48 -0.36 -22.03 -11.48
CA PRO A 48 -1.74 -22.43 -11.65
C PRO A 48 -2.64 -21.62 -10.72
N ALA A 49 -3.85 -21.29 -11.21
CA ALA A 49 -4.82 -20.50 -10.49
C ALA A 49 -4.93 -21.02 -9.05
N VAL A 50 -4.58 -20.16 -8.09
CA VAL A 50 -4.71 -20.48 -6.67
C VAL A 50 -6.18 -20.76 -6.42
N ASP A 51 -6.49 -21.84 -5.71
CA ASP A 51 -7.84 -22.14 -5.26
C ASP A 51 -8.47 -20.87 -4.64
N ALA A 52 -9.64 -20.49 -5.12
CA ALA A 52 -10.33 -19.27 -4.71
C ALA A 52 -10.63 -19.26 -3.20
N GLU A 53 -10.85 -20.43 -2.61
CA GLU A 53 -11.06 -20.57 -1.17
C GLU A 53 -9.77 -20.31 -0.38
N LEU A 54 -8.64 -20.85 -0.85
CA LEU A 54 -7.31 -20.53 -0.30
C LEU A 54 -6.98 -19.04 -0.44
N ALA A 55 -7.33 -18.41 -1.56
CA ALA A 55 -7.13 -16.99 -1.77
C ALA A 55 -8.00 -16.14 -0.84
N ALA A 56 -9.26 -16.55 -0.60
CA ALA A 56 -10.15 -15.89 0.36
C ALA A 56 -9.58 -15.96 1.78
N ARG A 57 -9.20 -17.16 2.26
CA ARG A 57 -8.55 -17.30 3.57
C ARG A 57 -7.27 -16.48 3.68
N GLY A 58 -6.48 -16.40 2.61
CA GLY A 58 -5.28 -15.57 2.57
C GLY A 58 -5.58 -14.08 2.75
N ARG A 59 -6.69 -13.58 2.20
CA ARG A 59 -7.15 -12.20 2.42
C ARG A 59 -7.58 -11.97 3.86
N ASP A 60 -8.26 -12.94 4.47
CA ASP A 60 -8.67 -12.81 5.88
C ASP A 60 -7.45 -12.68 6.78
N VAL A 61 -6.44 -13.54 6.61
CA VAL A 61 -5.18 -13.48 7.36
C VAL A 61 -4.43 -12.16 7.10
N TYR A 62 -4.45 -11.65 5.86
CA TYR A 62 -3.81 -10.38 5.50
C TYR A 62 -4.37 -9.21 6.30
N VAL A 63 -5.70 -9.16 6.48
CA VAL A 63 -6.38 -8.13 7.28
C VAL A 63 -6.22 -8.40 8.78
N GLU A 64 -6.37 -9.65 9.22
CA GLU A 64 -6.25 -10.05 10.63
C GLU A 64 -4.88 -9.68 11.19
N LEU A 65 -3.81 -9.91 10.43
CA LEU A 65 -2.44 -9.55 10.80
C LEU A 65 -2.09 -8.09 10.48
N SER A 66 -3.07 -7.28 10.10
CA SER A 66 -2.93 -5.83 9.83
C SER A 66 -1.86 -5.50 8.78
N CYS A 67 -1.65 -6.37 7.79
CA CYS A 67 -0.69 -6.14 6.72
C CYS A 67 -1.11 -4.96 5.81
N ASP A 68 -2.40 -4.71 5.71
CA ASP A 68 -3.05 -3.60 5.01
C ASP A 68 -2.65 -2.21 5.55
N ARG A 69 -2.21 -2.13 6.81
CA ARG A 69 -1.71 -0.88 7.40
C ARG A 69 -0.44 -0.36 6.71
N CYS A 70 0.35 -1.26 6.13
CA CYS A 70 1.63 -0.94 5.49
C CYS A 70 1.64 -1.23 4.00
N HIS A 71 0.83 -2.17 3.54
CA HIS A 71 0.77 -2.62 2.15
C HIS A 71 -0.61 -2.41 1.55
N ALA A 72 -0.67 -2.35 0.22
CA ALA A 72 -1.93 -2.41 -0.51
C ALA A 72 -1.99 -3.64 -1.42
N VAL A 73 -3.20 -4.17 -1.62
CA VAL A 73 -3.52 -5.20 -2.62
C VAL A 73 -4.80 -4.80 -3.33
N ALA A 74 -4.81 -4.85 -4.66
CA ALA A 74 -5.95 -4.43 -5.48
C ALA A 74 -6.45 -3.00 -5.17
N GLY A 75 -5.56 -2.11 -4.73
CA GLY A 75 -5.89 -0.73 -4.36
C GLY A 75 -6.48 -0.56 -2.96
N GLU A 76 -6.65 -1.63 -2.18
CA GLU A 76 -7.09 -1.57 -0.78
C GLU A 76 -5.90 -1.65 0.17
N GLY A 77 -5.91 -0.85 1.24
CA GLY A 77 -4.82 -0.73 2.21
C GLY A 77 -3.92 0.49 1.99
N ASN A 78 -2.67 0.42 2.44
CA ASN A 78 -1.72 1.52 2.33
C ASN A 78 -1.00 1.51 0.96
N PRO A 79 -1.26 2.50 0.09
CA PRO A 79 -0.77 2.50 -1.30
C PRO A 79 0.75 2.76 -1.40
N ARG A 80 1.43 3.08 -0.29
CA ARG A 80 2.87 3.37 -0.29
C ARG A 80 3.72 2.16 -0.68
N HIS A 81 3.26 0.95 -0.38
CA HIS A 81 3.98 -0.29 -0.65
C HIS A 81 3.06 -1.39 -1.20
N PRO A 82 2.59 -1.29 -2.45
CA PRO A 82 1.66 -2.26 -3.02
C PRO A 82 2.32 -3.63 -3.23
N LEU A 83 1.56 -4.69 -3.00
CA LEU A 83 1.98 -6.09 -3.18
C LEU A 83 1.40 -6.72 -4.45
N ASP A 84 0.67 -5.97 -5.27
CA ASP A 84 0.16 -6.44 -6.55
C ASP A 84 1.27 -7.04 -7.42
N GLY A 85 0.98 -8.22 -7.98
CA GLY A 85 1.93 -8.99 -8.80
C GLY A 85 3.11 -9.61 -8.05
N VAL A 86 3.16 -9.57 -6.70
CA VAL A 86 4.28 -10.17 -5.94
C VAL A 86 4.43 -11.67 -6.23
N GLY A 87 3.32 -12.38 -6.43
CA GLY A 87 3.32 -13.81 -6.78
C GLY A 87 3.91 -14.13 -8.16
N ALA A 88 4.02 -13.15 -9.06
CA ALA A 88 4.72 -13.30 -10.34
C ALA A 88 6.23 -13.01 -10.21
N ARG A 89 6.62 -12.22 -9.19
CA ARG A 89 8.02 -11.81 -8.96
C ARG A 89 8.77 -12.73 -8.00
N ARG A 90 8.07 -13.47 -7.14
CA ARG A 90 8.66 -14.30 -6.07
C ARG A 90 7.97 -15.66 -6.01
N SER A 91 8.76 -16.71 -5.78
CA SER A 91 8.22 -18.04 -5.55
C SER A 91 7.47 -18.10 -4.21
N ARG A 92 6.51 -19.03 -4.10
CA ARG A 92 5.79 -19.31 -2.84
C ARG A 92 6.74 -19.55 -1.67
N ALA A 93 7.82 -20.29 -1.88
CA ALA A 93 8.82 -20.55 -0.85
C ALA A 93 9.52 -19.27 -0.39
N ALA A 94 9.93 -18.40 -1.33
CA ALA A 94 10.55 -17.12 -1.02
C ALA A 94 9.60 -16.16 -0.28
N ILE A 95 8.32 -16.13 -0.67
CA ILE A 95 7.29 -15.32 0.03
C ILE A 95 7.09 -15.83 1.46
N ARG A 96 6.96 -17.15 1.64
CA ARG A 96 6.80 -17.76 2.97
C ARG A 96 7.96 -17.40 3.88
N GLU A 97 9.19 -17.57 3.38
CA GLU A 97 10.40 -17.25 4.12
C GLU A 97 10.43 -15.79 4.58
N TRP A 98 10.04 -14.87 3.70
CA TRP A 98 9.97 -13.44 4.00
C TRP A 98 8.95 -13.12 5.11
N ILE A 99 7.78 -13.78 5.09
CA ILE A 99 6.70 -13.55 6.06
C ILE A 99 7.06 -14.15 7.43
N THR A 100 7.66 -15.34 7.46
CA THR A 100 7.98 -16.03 8.73
C THR A 100 9.33 -15.64 9.32
N ALA A 101 10.12 -14.84 8.60
CA ALA A 101 11.46 -14.40 9.01
C ALA A 101 12.34 -15.57 9.53
N SER A 102 12.29 -16.72 8.85
CA SER A 102 12.96 -17.96 9.30
C SER A 102 14.49 -17.90 9.28
N GLY A 103 15.08 -16.79 8.80
CA GLY A 103 16.52 -16.54 8.86
C GLY A 103 17.36 -17.32 7.84
N SER A 104 16.75 -17.92 6.82
CA SER A 104 17.49 -18.70 5.80
C SER A 104 17.88 -17.87 4.56
N ALA A 105 17.32 -16.67 4.38
CA ALA A 105 17.77 -15.71 3.37
C ALA A 105 18.97 -14.91 3.92
N ARG A 106 20.18 -15.27 3.51
CA ARG A 106 21.40 -14.47 3.71
C ARG A 106 21.51 -13.36 2.68
#